data_AF-A0A0S4MN92-F1
#
_entry.id   AF-A0A0S4MN92-F1
#
_cell.length_a   1.000
_cell.length_b   1.000
_cell.length_c   1.000
_cell.angle_alpha   90.00
_cell.angle_beta   90.00
_cell.angle_gamma   90.00
#
_symmetry.space_group_name_H-M   'P 1'
#
loop_
_entity.id
_entity.type
_entity.pdbx_description
1 polymer ?
#
loop_
_entity_poly.entity_id
_entity_poly.type
_entity_poly.pdbx_seq_one_letter_code
_entity_poly.pdbx_strand_id
1 'polypeptide(L)'
;TYQAAKARLKYDKRLVITQWQNIPFAYASRGYRFVESKRFKKLKEAVDVIIAKSERAKLSLVLEGFPEEKIVVIKPGVDLSRFKPMEKDKILMRKLGINEKDKVILFSGRLHWHKGVFVLLNAFKLLLMDKEVDPSIVKLLIVGTGELANVLNDFVKFLGISRNVIFVGFVDYNEMPKYHNLADVFVLPSVPTQRWQEQFGMVLIESMACGKPVVTTLSGSIPEVVGDKAVLVQPFDFLELYKALKKVLCDEKFAKDLGDRAREFVVQNYNAEDVARKIENVYNSLL
;
A
#
# COMPACT_ATOMS: atom_id res chain seq x y z
N THR A 1 -15.50 4.95 18.05
CA THR A 1 -16.09 6.26 17.68
C THR A 1 -17.30 6.65 18.51
N TYR A 2 -18.35 5.82 18.68
CA TYR A 2 -19.52 6.19 19.49
C TYR A 2 -19.21 6.58 20.95
N GLN A 3 -18.27 5.89 21.60
CA GLN A 3 -17.80 6.26 22.94
C GLN A 3 -17.14 7.64 22.97
N ALA A 4 -16.37 8.00 21.94
CA ALA A 4 -15.77 9.34 21.80
C ALA A 4 -16.84 10.42 21.61
N ALA A 5 -17.90 10.16 20.84
CA ALA A 5 -19.05 11.04 20.72
C ALA A 5 -19.79 11.26 22.06
N LYS A 6 -19.87 10.22 22.92
CA LYS A 6 -20.37 10.40 24.29
C LYS A 6 -19.44 11.24 25.15
N ALA A 7 -18.13 10.96 25.09
CA ALA A 7 -17.12 11.69 25.86
C ALA A 7 -17.09 13.17 25.50
N ARG A 8 -17.17 13.50 24.20
CA ARG A 8 -17.32 14.86 23.69
C ARG A 8 -18.41 15.64 24.42
N LEU A 9 -19.62 15.09 24.50
CA LEU A 9 -20.77 15.73 25.15
C LEU A 9 -20.60 15.82 26.68
N LYS A 10 -19.87 14.88 27.28
CA LYS A 10 -19.65 14.86 28.73
C LYS A 10 -18.59 15.87 29.17
N TYR A 11 -17.53 16.04 28.40
CA TYR A 11 -16.35 16.81 28.79
C TYR A 11 -16.19 18.13 28.03
N ASP A 12 -17.18 18.50 27.23
CA ASP A 12 -17.18 19.70 26.38
C ASP A 12 -15.88 19.87 25.57
N LYS A 13 -15.50 18.80 24.87
CA LYS A 13 -14.29 18.76 24.03
C LYS A 13 -14.64 18.64 22.56
N ARG A 14 -13.74 19.11 21.69
CA ARG A 14 -13.82 18.89 20.24
C ARG A 14 -13.55 17.43 19.89
N LEU A 15 -14.27 16.91 18.90
CA LEU A 15 -14.14 15.55 18.40
C LEU A 15 -13.67 15.56 16.94
N VAL A 16 -12.41 15.20 16.76
CA VAL A 16 -11.82 14.91 15.45
C VAL A 16 -11.71 13.40 15.26
N ILE A 17 -12.07 12.90 14.08
CA ILE A 17 -12.00 11.47 13.75
C ILE A 17 -11.14 11.31 12.50
N THR A 18 -10.27 10.30 12.48
CA THR A 18 -9.52 9.91 11.28
C THR A 18 -10.16 8.69 10.63
N GLN A 19 -10.43 8.75 9.32
CA GLN A 19 -11.09 7.69 8.57
C GLN A 19 -10.23 7.18 7.41
N TRP A 20 -10.02 5.86 7.39
CA TRP A 20 -9.28 5.14 6.34
C TRP A 20 -10.17 4.29 5.42
N GLN A 21 -11.35 3.90 5.89
CA GLN A 21 -12.22 3.01 5.14
C GLN A 21 -12.72 3.70 3.86
N ASN A 22 -12.57 3.00 2.74
CA ASN A 22 -12.87 3.48 1.39
C ASN A 22 -13.89 2.58 0.66
N ILE A 23 -14.55 1.70 1.41
CA ILE A 23 -15.72 0.94 0.99
C ILE A 23 -16.92 1.52 1.77
N PRO A 24 -17.88 2.16 1.09
CA PRO A 24 -19.09 2.65 1.72
C PRO A 24 -19.81 1.52 2.44
N PHE A 25 -20.24 1.76 3.67
CA PHE A 25 -21.01 0.79 4.45
C PHE A 25 -20.29 -0.54 4.68
N ALA A 26 -18.95 -0.57 4.69
CA ALA A 26 -18.16 -1.79 4.91
C ALA A 26 -18.58 -2.59 6.15
N TYR A 27 -19.13 -1.92 7.17
CA TYR A 27 -19.61 -2.54 8.40
C TYR A 27 -21.11 -2.86 8.41
N ALA A 28 -21.88 -2.43 7.41
CA ALA A 28 -23.31 -2.71 7.30
C ALA A 28 -23.61 -4.19 7.00
N SER A 29 -22.63 -4.96 6.54
CA SER A 29 -22.75 -6.42 6.48
C SER A 29 -22.86 -7.09 7.86
N ARG A 30 -22.66 -6.33 8.96
CA ARG A 30 -23.00 -6.74 10.33
C ARG A 30 -24.45 -6.40 10.72
N GLY A 31 -25.25 -5.94 9.74
CA GLY A 31 -26.66 -5.55 9.87
C GLY A 31 -26.90 -4.13 9.35
N TYR A 32 -27.79 -3.98 8.36
CA TYR A 32 -28.20 -2.70 7.74
C TYR A 32 -28.64 -1.64 8.78
N ARG A 33 -29.18 -2.09 9.91
CA ARG A 33 -29.59 -1.26 11.05
C ARG A 33 -28.46 -0.50 11.74
N PHE A 34 -27.19 -0.73 11.41
CA PHE A 34 -26.07 0.00 12.01
C PHE A 34 -26.04 1.48 11.63
N VAL A 35 -26.25 1.80 10.35
CA VAL A 35 -26.23 3.18 9.83
C VAL A 35 -27.44 3.97 10.34
N GLU A 36 -28.59 3.30 10.48
CA GLU A 36 -29.80 3.89 11.05
C GLU A 36 -29.78 3.93 12.59
N SER A 37 -28.78 3.31 13.21
CA SER A 37 -28.73 3.22 14.66
C SER A 37 -28.63 4.62 15.28
N LYS A 38 -29.29 4.80 16.44
CA LYS A 38 -29.14 6.00 17.28
C LYS A 38 -27.67 6.31 17.56
N ARG A 39 -26.80 5.29 17.60
CA ARG A 39 -25.36 5.45 17.81
C ARG A 39 -24.67 6.14 16.65
N PHE A 40 -25.02 5.77 15.42
CA PHE A 40 -24.45 6.35 14.21
C PHE A 40 -24.96 7.78 14.01
N LYS A 41 -26.26 8.03 14.15
CA LYS A 41 -26.83 9.40 14.11
C LYS A 41 -26.15 10.34 15.10
N LYS A 42 -26.03 9.91 16.35
CA LYS A 42 -25.34 10.68 17.40
C LYS A 42 -23.87 10.96 17.09
N LEU A 43 -23.18 10.05 16.39
CA LEU A 43 -21.80 10.27 15.97
C LEU A 43 -21.71 11.39 14.92
N LYS A 44 -22.62 11.41 13.95
CA LYS A 44 -22.67 12.42 12.88
C LYS A 44 -22.96 13.82 13.40
N GLU A 45 -23.85 13.91 14.38
CA GLU A 45 -24.15 15.17 15.08
C GLU A 45 -22.96 15.65 15.92
N ALA A 46 -22.31 14.72 16.63
CA ALA A 46 -21.26 15.05 17.57
C ALA A 46 -19.91 15.39 16.92
N VAL A 47 -19.55 14.81 15.77
CA VAL A 47 -18.22 15.05 15.18
C VAL A 47 -18.09 16.51 14.72
N ASP A 48 -16.96 17.16 15.02
CA ASP A 48 -16.65 18.49 14.48
C ASP A 48 -15.98 18.36 13.12
N VAL A 49 -14.92 17.53 13.05
CA VAL A 49 -14.12 17.35 11.83
C VAL A 49 -13.77 15.87 11.64
N ILE A 50 -13.80 15.41 10.40
CA ILE A 50 -13.31 14.11 9.99
C ILE A 50 -12.15 14.30 9.03
N ILE A 51 -11.00 13.72 9.38
CA ILE A 51 -9.83 13.64 8.52
C ILE A 51 -9.92 12.34 7.71
N ALA A 52 -10.36 12.44 6.47
CA ALA A 52 -10.34 11.33 5.51
C ALA A 52 -8.93 11.15 4.93
N LYS A 53 -8.47 9.91 4.80
CA LYS A 53 -7.11 9.59 4.30
C LYS A 53 -7.01 9.43 2.78
N SER A 54 -8.14 9.49 2.09
CA SER A 54 -8.25 9.41 0.63
C SER A 54 -9.53 10.12 0.19
N GLU A 55 -9.58 10.54 -1.08
CA GLU A 55 -10.81 11.08 -1.67
C GLU A 55 -11.92 10.03 -1.64
N ARG A 56 -11.57 8.77 -1.92
CA ARG A 56 -12.50 7.65 -1.82
C ARG A 56 -13.04 7.43 -0.40
N ALA A 57 -12.23 7.66 0.65
CA ALA A 57 -12.71 7.61 2.03
C ALA A 57 -13.67 8.77 2.36
N LYS A 58 -13.40 9.98 1.83
CA LYS A 58 -14.36 11.10 1.91
C LYS A 58 -15.69 10.74 1.24
N LEU A 59 -15.66 10.23 0.02
CA LEU A 59 -16.87 9.82 -0.70
C LEU A 59 -17.65 8.73 0.06
N SER A 60 -16.94 7.78 0.69
CA SER A 60 -17.58 6.76 1.53
C SER A 60 -18.33 7.36 2.71
N LEU A 61 -17.75 8.35 3.39
CA LEU A 61 -18.40 9.08 4.49
C LEU A 61 -19.61 9.89 4.03
N VAL A 62 -19.52 10.56 2.88
CA VAL A 62 -20.65 11.31 2.29
C VAL A 62 -21.81 10.37 1.98
N LEU A 63 -21.54 9.20 1.38
CA LEU A 63 -22.56 8.17 1.13
C LEU A 63 -23.16 7.62 2.43
N GLU A 64 -22.38 7.51 3.49
CA GLU A 64 -22.86 7.16 4.84
C GLU A 64 -23.65 8.31 5.53
N GLY A 65 -23.77 9.44 4.85
CA GLY A 65 -24.56 10.60 5.25
C GLY A 65 -23.90 11.45 6.32
N PHE A 66 -22.55 11.45 6.40
CA PHE A 66 -21.82 12.46 7.15
C PHE A 66 -21.86 13.81 6.40
N PRO A 67 -21.92 14.95 7.10
CA PRO A 67 -21.92 16.26 6.44
C PRO A 67 -20.58 16.53 5.76
N GLU A 68 -20.62 16.88 4.47
CA GLU A 68 -19.40 17.03 3.66
C GLU A 68 -18.51 18.17 4.16
N GLU A 69 -19.11 19.26 4.64
CA GLU A 69 -18.42 20.43 5.19
C GLU A 69 -17.58 20.12 6.43
N LYS A 70 -17.84 18.98 7.08
CA LYS A 70 -17.05 18.48 8.22
C LYS A 70 -15.92 17.54 7.81
N ILE A 71 -15.77 17.23 6.53
CA ILE A 71 -14.78 16.25 6.05
C ILE A 71 -13.64 16.98 5.33
N VAL A 72 -12.43 16.81 5.86
CA VAL A 72 -11.20 17.29 5.22
C VAL A 72 -10.37 16.09 4.76
N VAL A 73 -9.81 16.16 3.56
CA VAL A 73 -8.92 15.11 3.04
C VAL A 73 -7.49 15.48 3.37
N ILE A 74 -6.86 14.69 4.24
CA ILE A 74 -5.43 14.79 4.53
C ILE A 74 -4.81 13.41 4.34
N LYS A 75 -4.23 13.21 3.15
CA LYS A 75 -3.52 11.97 2.81
C LYS A 75 -2.35 11.74 3.78
N PRO A 76 -2.04 10.48 4.16
CA PRO A 76 -0.85 10.14 4.94
C PRO A 76 0.44 10.59 4.25
N GLY A 77 1.48 10.87 5.03
CA GLY A 77 2.81 11.15 4.51
C GLY A 77 3.83 10.08 4.90
N VAL A 78 4.95 10.06 4.18
CA VAL A 78 6.12 9.21 4.42
C VAL A 78 7.28 10.06 4.94
N ASP A 79 8.06 9.49 5.85
CA ASP A 79 9.28 10.09 6.39
C ASP A 79 10.39 10.07 5.32
N LEU A 80 10.56 11.19 4.62
CA LEU A 80 11.54 11.35 3.54
C LEU A 80 13.00 11.38 4.03
N SER A 81 13.23 11.54 5.33
CA SER A 81 14.57 11.42 5.92
C SER A 81 15.02 9.96 5.97
N ARG A 82 14.03 9.05 6.13
CA ARG A 82 14.17 7.59 6.28
C ARG A 82 14.02 6.86 4.95
N PHE A 83 12.94 7.12 4.20
CA PHE A 83 12.70 6.53 2.89
C PHE A 83 13.21 7.48 1.81
N LYS A 84 14.36 7.12 1.26
CA LYS A 84 15.05 7.85 0.19
C LYS A 84 15.94 6.88 -0.59
N PRO A 85 16.40 7.25 -1.79
CA PRO A 85 17.37 6.44 -2.51
C PRO A 85 18.66 6.31 -1.74
N MET A 86 19.17 5.08 -1.69
CA MET A 86 20.41 4.67 -1.05
C MET A 86 21.06 3.59 -1.90
N GLU A 87 22.37 3.43 -1.72
CA GLU A 87 23.09 2.28 -2.28
C GLU A 87 22.53 0.95 -1.74
N LYS A 88 22.62 -0.11 -2.56
CA LYS A 88 22.21 -1.45 -2.14
C LYS A 88 23.07 -1.90 -0.95
N ASP A 89 22.42 -2.35 0.12
CA ASP A 89 23.12 -2.80 1.34
C ASP A 89 23.80 -4.16 1.09
N LYS A 90 25.13 -4.16 1.02
CA LYS A 90 25.94 -5.35 0.72
C LYS A 90 25.85 -6.43 1.81
N ILE A 91 25.62 -6.06 3.06
CA ILE A 91 25.45 -7.02 4.16
C ILE A 91 24.10 -7.72 4.00
N LEU A 92 23.05 -6.96 3.70
CA LEU A 92 21.73 -7.50 3.41
C LEU A 92 21.74 -8.42 2.19
N MET A 93 22.41 -8.00 1.10
CA MET A 93 22.59 -8.82 -0.11
C MET A 93 23.24 -10.18 0.22
N ARG A 94 24.36 -10.18 0.94
CA ARG A 94 25.05 -11.41 1.36
C ARG A 94 24.15 -12.29 2.23
N LYS A 95 23.42 -11.71 3.18
CA LYS A 95 22.48 -12.44 4.06
C LYS A 95 21.38 -13.14 3.26
N LEU A 96 20.91 -12.51 2.18
CA LEU A 96 19.82 -13.02 1.34
C LEU A 96 20.31 -13.87 0.15
N GLY A 97 21.63 -13.98 -0.05
CA GLY A 97 22.20 -14.67 -1.22
C GLY A 97 21.91 -13.96 -2.54
N ILE A 98 21.77 -12.63 -2.50
CA ILE A 98 21.52 -11.78 -3.68
C ILE A 98 22.85 -11.22 -4.17
N ASN A 99 23.07 -11.28 -5.49
CA ASN A 99 24.26 -10.78 -6.17
C ASN A 99 23.99 -9.44 -6.87
N GLU A 100 25.04 -8.72 -7.24
CA GLU A 100 24.94 -7.42 -7.93
C GLU A 100 24.20 -7.50 -9.28
N LYS A 101 24.31 -8.64 -9.97
CA LYS A 101 23.64 -8.89 -11.26
C LYS A 101 22.18 -9.29 -11.10
N ASP A 102 21.75 -9.65 -9.90
CA ASP A 102 20.38 -10.12 -9.69
C ASP A 102 19.39 -8.96 -9.84
N LYS A 103 18.29 -9.24 -10.53
CA LYS A 103 17.13 -8.35 -10.64
C LYS A 103 16.12 -8.73 -9.56
N VAL A 104 15.86 -7.84 -8.62
CA VAL A 104 15.08 -8.08 -7.40
C VAL A 104 13.69 -7.45 -7.51
N ILE A 105 12.66 -8.29 -7.45
CA ILE A 105 11.26 -7.88 -7.28
C ILE A 105 10.96 -7.93 -5.79
N LEU A 106 10.47 -6.83 -5.21
CA LEU A 106 10.08 -6.78 -3.80
C LEU A 106 8.56 -6.74 -3.65
N PHE A 107 8.04 -7.64 -2.83
CA PHE A 107 6.73 -7.52 -2.21
C PHE A 107 6.91 -7.31 -0.70
N SER A 108 6.13 -6.39 -0.12
CA SER A 108 6.06 -6.21 1.34
C SER A 108 4.62 -6.05 1.80
N GLY A 109 4.20 -6.91 2.73
CA GLY A 109 2.87 -6.87 3.31
C GLY A 109 2.48 -8.14 4.05
N ARG A 110 1.32 -8.10 4.71
CA ARG A 110 0.76 -9.29 5.39
C ARG A 110 0.53 -10.41 4.38
N LEU A 111 0.92 -11.63 4.72
CA LEU A 111 0.68 -12.81 3.90
C LEU A 111 -0.76 -13.29 4.08
N HIS A 112 -1.66 -12.64 3.35
CA HIS A 112 -3.10 -12.86 3.35
C HIS A 112 -3.63 -12.80 1.91
N TRP A 113 -4.73 -13.50 1.63
CA TRP A 113 -5.25 -13.69 0.26
C TRP A 113 -5.39 -12.38 -0.50
N HIS A 114 -6.06 -11.39 0.10
CA HIS A 114 -6.33 -10.10 -0.52
C HIS A 114 -5.08 -9.25 -0.82
N LYS A 115 -3.88 -9.65 -0.36
CA LYS A 115 -2.62 -9.01 -0.79
C LYS A 115 -2.08 -9.56 -2.11
N GLY A 116 -2.77 -10.53 -2.70
CA GLY A 116 -2.54 -10.97 -4.08
C GLY A 116 -1.27 -11.80 -4.28
N VAL A 117 -0.68 -12.34 -3.21
CA VAL A 117 0.59 -13.07 -3.31
C VAL A 117 0.49 -14.30 -4.23
N PHE A 118 -0.67 -14.97 -4.31
CA PHE A 118 -0.88 -16.04 -5.30
C PHE A 118 -0.85 -15.53 -6.75
N VAL A 119 -1.48 -14.39 -7.01
CA VAL A 119 -1.45 -13.74 -8.34
C VAL A 119 -0.01 -13.36 -8.70
N LEU A 120 0.74 -12.84 -7.73
CA LEU A 120 2.16 -12.54 -7.88
C LEU A 120 2.98 -13.78 -8.22
N LEU A 121 2.79 -14.88 -7.51
CA LEU A 121 3.54 -16.12 -7.73
C LEU A 121 3.24 -16.72 -9.12
N ASN A 122 2.00 -16.65 -9.58
CA ASN A 122 1.62 -17.06 -10.94
C ASN A 122 2.29 -16.17 -12.01
N ALA A 123 2.22 -14.85 -11.84
CA ALA A 123 2.88 -13.89 -12.73
C ALA A 123 4.40 -14.09 -12.75
N PHE A 124 5.00 -14.32 -11.58
CA PHE A 124 6.42 -14.57 -11.42
C PHE A 124 6.86 -15.87 -12.09
N LYS A 125 6.05 -16.94 -11.99
CA LYS A 125 6.32 -18.19 -12.72
C LYS A 125 6.38 -17.97 -14.23
N LEU A 126 5.43 -17.21 -14.79
CA LEU A 126 5.43 -16.87 -16.20
C LEU A 126 6.65 -16.03 -16.59
N LEU A 127 7.03 -15.07 -15.75
CA LEU A 127 8.21 -14.26 -15.95
C LEU A 127 9.48 -15.12 -16.06
N LEU A 128 9.63 -16.14 -15.21
CA LEU A 128 10.77 -17.08 -15.26
C LEU A 128 10.73 -18.05 -16.45
N MET A 129 9.58 -18.23 -17.10
CA MET A 129 9.42 -19.05 -18.31
C MET A 129 9.61 -18.24 -19.60
N ASP A 130 9.70 -16.92 -19.49
CA ASP A 130 9.85 -16.02 -20.62
C ASP A 130 11.26 -16.10 -21.22
N LYS A 131 11.35 -16.16 -22.55
CA LYS A 131 12.62 -16.30 -23.26
C LYS A 131 13.50 -15.04 -23.20
N GLU A 132 12.91 -13.88 -22.94
CA GLU A 132 13.63 -12.60 -22.83
C GLU A 132 14.13 -12.33 -21.41
N VAL A 133 13.85 -13.23 -20.46
CA VAL A 133 14.23 -13.11 -19.06
C VAL A 133 15.17 -14.26 -18.71
N ASP A 134 16.33 -13.94 -18.15
CA ASP A 134 17.23 -14.95 -17.58
C ASP A 134 16.73 -15.35 -16.18
N PRO A 135 16.17 -16.56 -15.98
CA PRO A 135 15.64 -16.97 -14.70
C PRO A 135 16.72 -17.18 -13.64
N SER A 136 18.01 -17.25 -13.99
CA SER A 136 19.09 -17.45 -13.02
C SER A 136 19.34 -16.20 -12.16
N ILE A 137 19.07 -15.01 -12.71
CA ILE A 137 19.34 -13.71 -12.08
C ILE A 137 18.09 -13.03 -11.52
N VAL A 138 16.88 -13.55 -11.73
CA VAL A 138 15.66 -12.92 -11.21
C VAL A 138 15.28 -13.49 -9.84
N LYS A 139 15.12 -12.60 -8.85
CA LYS A 139 14.73 -12.95 -7.47
C LYS A 139 13.44 -12.26 -7.07
N LEU A 140 12.55 -12.97 -6.38
CA LEU A 140 11.37 -12.43 -5.72
C LEU A 140 11.57 -12.44 -4.21
N LEU A 141 11.62 -11.25 -3.63
CA LEU A 141 11.77 -11.03 -2.19
C LEU A 141 10.38 -10.79 -1.57
N ILE A 142 9.96 -11.65 -0.65
CA ILE A 142 8.67 -11.56 0.04
C ILE A 142 8.93 -11.19 1.50
N VAL A 143 8.64 -9.93 1.84
CA VAL A 143 8.74 -9.39 3.19
C VAL A 143 7.36 -9.39 3.86
N GLY A 144 7.29 -9.89 5.08
CA GLY A 144 6.08 -9.95 5.88
C GLY A 144 5.75 -11.35 6.40
N THR A 145 4.77 -11.40 7.28
CA THR A 145 4.24 -12.63 7.89
C THR A 145 2.72 -12.67 7.75
N GLY A 146 2.14 -13.84 7.97
CA GLY A 146 0.69 -14.01 7.92
C GLY A 146 0.29 -15.48 7.91
N GLU A 147 -1.01 -15.71 8.05
CA GLU A 147 -1.60 -17.06 8.11
C GLU A 147 -1.32 -17.92 6.87
N LEU A 148 -1.06 -17.29 5.72
CA LEU A 148 -0.77 -18.01 4.48
C LEU A 148 0.71 -18.35 4.29
N ALA A 149 1.61 -18.02 5.23
CA ALA A 149 3.05 -18.22 5.05
C ALA A 149 3.42 -19.66 4.65
N ASN A 150 2.88 -20.67 5.33
CA ASN A 150 3.14 -22.08 5.03
C ASN A 150 2.55 -22.49 3.67
N VAL A 151 1.31 -22.08 3.41
CA VAL A 151 0.61 -22.37 2.15
C VAL A 151 1.36 -21.78 0.95
N LEU A 152 1.88 -20.56 1.07
CA LEU A 152 2.66 -19.90 0.02
C LEU A 152 4.00 -20.60 -0.21
N ASN A 153 4.66 -21.07 0.85
CA ASN A 153 5.89 -21.85 0.72
C ASN A 153 5.66 -23.15 -0.05
N ASP A 154 4.58 -23.88 0.25
CA ASP A 154 4.24 -25.11 -0.46
C ASP A 154 3.82 -24.84 -1.91
N PHE A 155 3.10 -23.73 -2.15
CA PHE A 155 2.75 -23.30 -3.50
C PHE A 155 3.98 -22.93 -4.34
N VAL A 156 4.99 -22.27 -3.75
CA VAL A 156 6.28 -21.99 -4.40
C VAL A 156 7.02 -23.26 -4.80
N LYS A 157 7.01 -24.30 -3.94
CA LYS A 157 7.58 -25.62 -4.26
C LYS A 157 6.80 -26.28 -5.39
N PHE A 158 5.48 -26.27 -5.32
CA PHE A 158 4.60 -26.83 -6.35
C PHE A 158 4.83 -26.19 -7.72
N LEU A 159 5.01 -24.86 -7.77
CA LEU A 159 5.34 -24.14 -9.01
C LEU A 159 6.80 -24.37 -9.48
N GLY A 160 7.65 -25.00 -8.66
CA GLY A 160 9.05 -25.26 -8.97
C GLY A 160 9.91 -24.00 -9.05
N ILE A 161 9.61 -22.97 -8.26
CA ILE A 161 10.29 -21.65 -8.28
C ILE A 161 11.02 -21.33 -6.97
N SER A 162 11.20 -22.31 -6.08
CA SER A 162 11.80 -22.11 -4.75
C SER A 162 13.20 -21.50 -4.77
N ARG A 163 13.99 -21.70 -5.84
CA ARG A 163 15.34 -21.12 -5.98
C ARG A 163 15.34 -19.62 -6.26
N ASN A 164 14.20 -19.08 -6.67
CA ASN A 164 14.03 -17.68 -7.06
C ASN A 164 13.24 -16.88 -6.03
N VAL A 165 12.54 -17.54 -5.10
CA VAL A 165 11.71 -16.86 -4.09
C VAL A 165 12.38 -16.93 -2.73
N ILE A 166 12.52 -15.76 -2.09
CA ILE A 166 13.12 -15.61 -0.77
C ILE A 166 12.06 -15.03 0.16
N PHE A 167 11.57 -15.85 1.09
CA PHE A 167 10.71 -15.40 2.18
C PHE A 167 11.57 -14.83 3.30
N VAL A 168 11.47 -13.52 3.53
CA VAL A 168 12.27 -12.81 4.53
C VAL A 168 11.64 -12.90 5.93
N GLY A 169 10.31 -13.01 6.00
CA GLY A 169 9.57 -12.93 7.26
C GLY A 169 9.40 -11.49 7.74
N PHE A 170 9.31 -11.30 9.05
CA PHE A 170 9.13 -9.97 9.65
C PHE A 170 10.41 -9.14 9.56
N VAL A 171 10.26 -7.87 9.21
CA VAL A 171 11.34 -6.88 9.13
C VAL A 171 10.91 -5.65 9.94
N ASP A 172 11.81 -5.14 10.78
CA ASP A 172 11.55 -3.91 11.51
C ASP A 172 11.33 -2.73 10.55
N TYR A 173 10.40 -1.85 10.87
CA TYR A 173 10.04 -0.75 9.99
C TYR A 173 11.22 0.19 9.68
N ASN A 174 12.18 0.34 10.61
CA ASN A 174 13.37 1.16 10.37
C ASN A 174 14.36 0.52 9.39
N GLU A 175 14.28 -0.80 9.19
CA GLU A 175 15.13 -1.54 8.25
C GLU A 175 14.51 -1.63 6.84
N MET A 176 13.20 -1.40 6.71
CA MET A 176 12.49 -1.43 5.42
C MET A 176 13.11 -0.59 4.30
N PRO A 177 13.67 0.61 4.54
CA PRO A 177 14.36 1.37 3.49
C PRO A 177 15.47 0.58 2.78
N LYS A 178 16.17 -0.32 3.49
CA LYS A 178 17.21 -1.18 2.89
C LYS A 178 16.62 -2.17 1.89
N TYR A 179 15.47 -2.75 2.22
CA TYR A 179 14.76 -3.69 1.34
C TYR A 179 14.19 -2.99 0.10
N HIS A 180 13.57 -1.82 0.28
CA HIS A 180 13.13 -1.02 -0.87
C HIS A 180 14.30 -0.64 -1.76
N ASN A 181 15.44 -0.21 -1.20
CA ASN A 181 16.61 0.17 -1.99
C ASN A 181 17.30 -1.00 -2.68
N LEU A 182 17.21 -2.21 -2.12
CA LEU A 182 17.68 -3.44 -2.75
C LEU A 182 16.85 -3.82 -3.99
N ALA A 183 15.56 -3.49 -4.00
CA ALA A 183 14.66 -3.81 -5.10
C ALA A 183 14.99 -3.02 -6.37
N ASP A 184 14.81 -3.68 -7.51
CA ASP A 184 14.78 -3.05 -8.84
C ASP A 184 13.34 -2.69 -9.24
N VAL A 185 12.35 -3.40 -8.69
CA VAL A 185 10.93 -3.06 -8.81
C VAL A 185 10.18 -3.47 -7.54
N PHE A 186 9.24 -2.63 -7.09
CA PHE A 186 8.31 -2.98 -6.03
C PHE A 186 6.96 -3.37 -6.61
N VAL A 187 6.33 -4.39 -6.01
CA VAL A 187 5.04 -4.91 -6.44
C VAL A 187 4.06 -5.08 -5.28
N LEU A 188 2.86 -4.54 -5.45
CA LEU A 188 1.73 -4.74 -4.53
C LEU A 188 0.48 -5.13 -5.32
N PRO A 189 0.26 -6.42 -5.58
CA PRO A 189 -0.83 -6.87 -6.45
C PRO A 189 -2.12 -7.07 -5.66
N SER A 190 -2.47 -6.11 -4.79
CA SER A 190 -3.63 -6.21 -3.90
C SER A 190 -4.92 -6.57 -4.67
N VAL A 191 -5.67 -7.50 -4.12
CA VAL A 191 -6.87 -8.06 -4.72
C VAL A 191 -8.09 -7.62 -3.92
N PRO A 192 -9.02 -6.85 -4.51
CA PRO A 192 -10.22 -6.41 -3.82
C PRO A 192 -11.18 -7.59 -3.59
N THR A 193 -11.90 -7.53 -2.48
CA THR A 193 -13.04 -8.40 -2.16
C THR A 193 -14.24 -7.51 -1.84
N GLN A 194 -15.42 -8.11 -1.63
CA GLN A 194 -16.61 -7.35 -1.22
C GLN A 194 -16.42 -6.54 0.07
N ARG A 195 -15.51 -6.96 0.95
CA ARG A 195 -15.31 -6.35 2.28
C ARG A 195 -13.93 -5.77 2.50
N TRP A 196 -13.08 -5.80 1.49
CA TRP A 196 -11.70 -5.33 1.61
C TRP A 196 -11.19 -4.80 0.28
N GLN A 197 -10.57 -3.63 0.32
CA GLN A 197 -9.81 -3.02 -0.76
C GLN A 197 -8.64 -2.28 -0.11
N GLU A 198 -7.57 -1.99 -0.87
CA GLU A 198 -6.45 -1.25 -0.32
C GLU A 198 -6.89 0.17 0.04
N GLN A 199 -6.70 0.56 1.30
CA GLN A 199 -7.20 1.85 1.81
C GLN A 199 -6.35 3.03 1.37
N PHE A 200 -5.04 2.83 1.32
CA PHE A 200 -4.06 3.83 0.88
C PHE A 200 -2.81 3.17 0.30
N GLY A 201 -2.32 2.09 0.95
CA GLY A 201 -1.13 1.39 0.50
C GLY A 201 0.16 2.16 0.78
N MET A 202 0.42 2.50 2.05
CA MET A 202 1.62 3.24 2.50
C MET A 202 2.93 2.74 1.86
N VAL A 203 3.07 1.42 1.75
CA VAL A 203 4.25 0.75 1.17
C VAL A 203 4.52 1.16 -0.29
N LEU A 204 3.51 1.63 -1.02
CA LEU A 204 3.66 2.19 -2.36
C LEU A 204 4.46 3.49 -2.29
N ILE A 205 4.02 4.46 -1.48
CA ILE A 205 4.71 5.75 -1.35
C ILE A 205 6.08 5.61 -0.67
N GLU A 206 6.26 4.62 0.21
CA GLU A 206 7.58 4.25 0.76
C GLU A 206 8.55 3.80 -0.33
N SER A 207 8.09 2.93 -1.25
CA SER A 207 8.92 2.48 -2.35
C SER A 207 9.21 3.56 -3.39
N MET A 208 8.19 4.37 -3.70
CA MET A 208 8.32 5.51 -4.60
C MET A 208 9.26 6.58 -4.02
N ALA A 209 9.23 6.84 -2.70
CA ALA A 209 10.19 7.73 -2.04
C ALA A 209 11.64 7.25 -2.20
N CYS A 210 11.86 5.93 -2.20
CA CYS A 210 13.15 5.30 -2.52
C CYS A 210 13.51 5.28 -4.01
N GLY A 211 12.72 5.95 -4.87
CA GLY A 211 12.97 6.05 -6.31
C GLY A 211 12.78 4.74 -7.07
N LYS A 212 11.96 3.83 -6.53
CA LYS A 212 11.74 2.52 -7.16
C LYS A 212 10.51 2.55 -8.06
N PRO A 213 10.60 1.98 -9.27
CA PRO A 213 9.42 1.77 -10.08
C PRO A 213 8.46 0.84 -9.34
N VAL A 214 7.17 1.13 -9.43
CA VAL A 214 6.10 0.40 -8.75
C VAL A 214 5.17 -0.22 -9.79
N VAL A 215 4.85 -1.50 -9.60
CA VAL A 215 3.77 -2.21 -10.28
C VAL A 215 2.70 -2.57 -9.25
N THR A 216 1.46 -2.16 -9.47
CA THR A 216 0.38 -2.34 -8.50
C THR A 216 -0.97 -2.46 -9.20
N THR A 217 -2.05 -2.64 -8.46
CA THR A 217 -3.37 -2.92 -9.01
C THR A 217 -4.36 -1.77 -8.85
N LEU A 218 -5.45 -1.81 -9.61
CA LEU A 218 -6.61 -0.93 -9.46
C LEU A 218 -7.47 -1.31 -8.23
N SER A 219 -6.87 -1.46 -7.05
CA SER A 219 -7.58 -1.79 -5.80
C SER A 219 -7.81 -0.56 -4.92
N GLY A 220 -9.08 -0.30 -4.57
CA GLY A 220 -9.45 0.73 -3.61
C GLY A 220 -8.92 2.12 -3.97
N SER A 221 -8.12 2.70 -3.08
CA SER A 221 -7.56 4.05 -3.26
C SER A 221 -6.20 4.05 -3.96
N ILE A 222 -5.65 2.90 -4.36
CA ILE A 222 -4.35 2.86 -5.04
C ILE A 222 -4.29 3.81 -6.25
N PRO A 223 -5.30 3.87 -7.16
CA PRO A 223 -5.22 4.74 -8.34
C PRO A 223 -5.08 6.23 -8.00
N GLU A 224 -5.74 6.73 -6.94
CA GLU A 224 -5.60 8.12 -6.48
C GLU A 224 -4.31 8.38 -5.69
N VAL A 225 -3.68 7.32 -5.16
CA VAL A 225 -2.42 7.41 -4.43
C VAL A 225 -1.26 7.57 -5.39
N VAL A 226 -1.17 6.70 -6.40
CA VAL A 226 0.00 6.60 -7.30
C VAL A 226 -0.18 7.30 -8.64
N GLY A 227 -1.41 7.56 -9.08
CA GLY A 227 -1.69 8.16 -10.39
C GLY A 227 -1.02 7.41 -11.55
N ASP A 228 -0.40 8.14 -12.46
CA ASP A 228 0.39 7.66 -13.61
C ASP A 228 1.88 7.42 -13.25
N LYS A 229 2.22 7.45 -11.96
CA LYS A 229 3.59 7.31 -11.44
C LYS A 229 3.91 5.87 -10.99
N ALA A 230 3.03 4.94 -11.34
CA ALA A 230 3.21 3.50 -11.22
C ALA A 230 2.56 2.80 -12.42
N VAL A 231 2.90 1.53 -12.66
CA VAL A 231 2.14 0.69 -13.60
C VAL A 231 0.94 0.11 -12.86
N LEU A 232 -0.26 0.46 -13.31
CA LEU A 232 -1.52 -0.07 -12.79
C LEU A 232 -2.01 -1.22 -13.67
N VAL A 233 -2.30 -2.36 -13.05
CA VAL A 233 -2.88 -3.55 -13.71
C VAL A 233 -4.23 -3.92 -13.09
N GLN A 234 -5.02 -4.72 -13.80
CA GLN A 234 -6.27 -5.26 -13.25
C GLN A 234 -5.99 -6.22 -12.09
N PRO A 235 -6.72 -6.12 -10.97
CA PRO A 235 -6.64 -7.12 -9.92
C PRO A 235 -7.01 -8.52 -10.45
N PHE A 236 -6.40 -9.57 -9.87
CA PHE A 236 -6.51 -10.97 -10.31
C PHE A 236 -5.88 -11.31 -11.67
N ASP A 237 -5.44 -10.32 -12.46
CA ASP A 237 -4.83 -10.58 -13.76
C ASP A 237 -3.31 -10.84 -13.63
N PHE A 238 -2.95 -12.11 -13.48
CA PHE A 238 -1.55 -12.52 -13.42
C PHE A 238 -0.81 -12.33 -14.75
N LEU A 239 -1.51 -12.30 -15.89
CA LEU A 239 -0.90 -12.07 -17.21
C LEU A 239 -0.52 -10.61 -17.39
N GLU A 240 -1.41 -9.70 -17.03
CA GLU A 240 -1.12 -8.26 -17.05
C GLU A 240 -0.02 -7.90 -16.05
N LEU A 241 -0.07 -8.49 -14.85
CA LEU A 241 0.99 -8.33 -13.84
C LEU A 241 2.35 -8.82 -14.35
N TYR A 242 2.40 -9.98 -15.01
CA TYR A 242 3.63 -10.51 -15.63
C TYR A 242 4.17 -9.54 -16.69
N LYS A 243 3.32 -9.06 -17.61
CA LYS A 243 3.74 -8.13 -18.67
C LYS A 243 4.28 -6.82 -18.09
N ALA A 244 3.65 -6.30 -17.04
CA ALA A 244 4.09 -5.10 -16.35
C ALA A 244 5.46 -5.31 -15.68
N LEU A 245 5.64 -6.41 -14.94
CA LEU A 245 6.92 -6.75 -14.31
C LEU A 245 8.03 -6.94 -15.34
N LYS A 246 7.75 -7.67 -16.44
CA LYS A 246 8.69 -7.85 -17.55
C LYS A 246 9.11 -6.52 -18.15
N LYS A 247 8.16 -5.62 -18.44
CA LYS A 247 8.46 -4.30 -19.00
C LYS A 247 9.41 -3.53 -18.08
N VAL A 248 9.13 -3.48 -16.78
CA VAL A 248 10.00 -2.78 -15.81
C VAL A 248 11.38 -3.43 -15.69
N LEU A 249 11.49 -4.76 -15.78
CA LEU A 249 12.77 -5.44 -15.64
C LEU A 249 13.65 -5.41 -16.90
N CYS A 250 13.04 -5.42 -18.08
CA CYS A 250 13.75 -5.51 -19.37
C CYS A 250 13.97 -4.15 -20.04
N ASP A 251 13.19 -3.11 -19.70
CA ASP A 251 13.37 -1.75 -20.22
C ASP A 251 13.90 -0.83 -19.12
N GLU A 252 15.24 -0.74 -19.02
CA GLU A 252 15.92 0.04 -17.99
C GLU A 252 15.62 1.53 -18.09
N LYS A 253 15.39 2.06 -19.31
CA LYS A 253 15.03 3.46 -19.52
C LYS A 253 13.64 3.75 -18.96
N PHE A 254 12.67 2.87 -19.26
CA PHE A 254 11.32 2.98 -18.72
C PHE A 254 11.30 2.84 -17.19
N ALA A 255 12.04 1.88 -16.64
CA ALA A 255 12.13 1.66 -15.21
C ALA A 255 12.70 2.87 -14.47
N LYS A 256 13.78 3.45 -15.00
CA LYS A 256 14.41 4.64 -14.44
C LYS A 256 13.48 5.85 -14.49
N ASP A 257 12.88 6.13 -15.64
CA ASP A 257 11.91 7.23 -15.79
C ASP A 257 10.74 7.10 -14.81
N LEU A 258 10.18 5.89 -14.69
CA LEU A 258 9.07 5.62 -13.79
C LEU A 258 9.47 5.84 -12.32
N GLY A 259 10.63 5.34 -11.90
CA GLY A 259 11.16 5.53 -10.55
C GLY A 259 11.47 7.00 -10.21
N ASP A 260 12.05 7.74 -11.16
CA ASP A 260 12.36 9.17 -10.99
C ASP A 260 11.08 10.00 -10.84
N ARG A 261 10.11 9.83 -11.75
CA ARG A 261 8.81 10.50 -11.66
C ARG A 261 8.02 10.11 -10.40
N ALA A 262 8.12 8.85 -9.98
CA ALA A 262 7.51 8.37 -8.74
C ALA A 262 8.07 9.07 -7.50
N ARG A 263 9.39 9.20 -7.43
CA ARG A 263 10.05 9.89 -6.32
C ARG A 263 9.69 11.36 -6.28
N GLU A 264 9.80 12.05 -7.40
CA GLU A 264 9.48 13.47 -7.50
C GLU A 264 8.05 13.73 -7.00
N PHE A 265 7.10 12.94 -7.48
CA PHE A 265 5.71 13.01 -7.07
C PHE A 265 5.54 12.80 -5.56
N VAL A 266 6.21 11.80 -4.96
CA VAL A 266 6.09 11.53 -3.53
C VAL A 266 6.72 12.61 -2.66
N VAL A 267 7.89 13.13 -3.04
CA VAL A 267 8.55 14.22 -2.32
C VAL A 267 7.67 15.47 -2.29
N GLN A 268 6.99 15.79 -3.39
CA GLN A 268 6.13 16.96 -3.49
C GLN A 268 4.79 16.82 -2.75
N ASN A 269 4.24 15.61 -2.66
CA ASN A 269 2.83 15.42 -2.24
C ASN A 269 2.65 14.70 -0.90
N TYR A 270 3.65 13.94 -0.44
CA TYR A 270 3.50 13.00 0.67
C TYR A 270 4.60 13.15 1.74
N ASN A 271 5.19 14.32 1.92
CA ASN A 271 6.09 14.56 3.05
C ASN A 271 5.32 14.50 4.38
N ALA A 272 5.75 13.63 5.31
CA ALA A 272 5.13 13.47 6.63
C ALA A 272 5.09 14.76 7.45
N GLU A 273 6.10 15.64 7.35
CA GLU A 273 6.13 16.91 8.09
C GLU A 273 5.04 17.87 7.59
N ASP A 274 4.84 17.97 6.28
CA ASP A 274 3.78 18.78 5.69
C ASP A 274 2.40 18.25 6.08
N VAL A 275 2.25 16.93 6.12
CA VAL A 275 1.02 16.28 6.60
C VAL A 275 0.76 16.57 8.08
N ALA A 276 1.80 16.56 8.92
CA ALA A 276 1.68 16.90 10.34
C ALA A 276 1.21 18.35 10.51
N ARG A 277 1.80 19.31 9.78
CA ARG A 277 1.36 20.72 9.78
C ARG A 277 -0.10 20.89 9.35
N LYS A 278 -0.55 20.14 8.33
CA LYS A 278 -1.98 20.16 7.91
C LYS A 278 -2.91 19.66 9.01
N ILE A 279 -2.51 18.62 9.75
CA ILE A 279 -3.30 18.09 10.88
C ILE A 279 -3.30 19.08 12.05
N GLU A 280 -2.17 19.70 12.36
CA GLU A 280 -2.05 20.73 13.38
C GLU A 280 -2.98 21.92 13.08
N ASN A 281 -3.03 22.39 11.83
CA ASN A 281 -3.94 23.46 11.43
C ASN A 281 -5.42 23.10 11.66
N VAL A 282 -5.81 21.84 11.45
CA VAL A 282 -7.16 21.36 11.77
C VAL A 282 -7.43 21.46 13.27
N TYR A 283 -6.48 21.05 14.11
CA TYR A 283 -6.65 21.15 15.56
C TYR A 283 -6.73 22.61 16.02
N ASN A 284 -5.87 23.47 15.49
CA ASN A 284 -5.86 24.90 15.82
C ASN A 284 -7.15 25.61 15.39
N SER A 285 -7.80 25.20 14.29
CA SER A 285 -9.10 25.77 13.88
C SER A 285 -10.27 25.43 14.83
N LEU A 286 -10.07 24.52 15.78
CA LEU A 286 -11.09 24.02 16.70
C LEU A 286 -10.89 24.48 18.16
N LEU A 287 -9.71 25.02 18.47
CA LEU A 287 -9.37 25.64 19.75
C LEU A 287 -9.97 27.05 19.84
#